data_AF-A0A9W9Q866-F1
#
_entry.id   AF-A0A9W9Q866-F1
#
_cell.length_a   1.000
_cell.length_b   1.000
_cell.length_c   1.000
_cell.angle_alpha   90.00
_cell.angle_beta   90.00
_cell.angle_gamma   90.00
#
_symmetry.space_group_name_H-M   'P 1'
#
loop_
_entity.id
_entity.type
_entity.pdbx_description
1 polymer ?
#
loop_
_entity_poly.entity_id
_entity_poly.type
_entity_poly.pdbx_seq_one_letter_code
_entity_poly.pdbx_strand_id
1 'polypeptide(L)'
;MATTTETEQLEQRLAEEFTQAIEDVGFFYVTNHGLTKDDIDTQFALAQSVLLLPIEEKLKYRAALEEGDYNGWKPAGTRNLIPGVKDNFEIYNIPKFIPEHANRSHPELIKRHWEVIEKFSKHINDQIVRKLLIIFAIALGLEDEEWFVKKHRYEKSSGDHLRYMKYYSRSEEENRKLGGVWLKGHSDMGSLTLLFRQPVAALQVLTKDGTWKYVQPQMDALTVNIADALQFMTNGFLKSSIHRVIAPPKDQAHVDRLGVLYMVRIEDDSDLVPIEESPVLQERGLTNERILGSDGQPIKAGEWVKQRIIKNLGTSTNDEGDNDVDQVEIVKGISVKYFD
;
A
#
# COMPACT_ATOMS: atom_id res chain seq x y z
N MET A 1 31.74 -5.74 -14.54
CA MET A 1 31.80 -4.88 -13.34
C MET A 1 31.77 -3.47 -13.86
N ALA A 2 30.68 -2.73 -13.64
CA ALA A 2 30.63 -1.31 -13.96
C ALA A 2 31.55 -0.56 -12.99
N THR A 3 32.17 0.52 -13.45
CA THR A 3 32.95 1.42 -12.58
C THR A 3 32.01 2.20 -11.64
N THR A 4 32.53 2.73 -10.52
CA THR A 4 31.73 3.53 -9.57
C THR A 4 31.04 4.70 -10.27
N THR A 5 31.74 5.38 -11.18
CA THR A 5 31.21 6.49 -11.98
C THR A 5 30.14 6.07 -12.99
N GLU A 6 30.24 4.88 -13.58
CA GLU A 6 29.16 4.33 -14.44
C GLU A 6 27.91 3.96 -13.63
N THR A 7 28.09 3.56 -12.37
CA THR A 7 26.98 3.22 -11.46
C THR A 7 26.25 4.48 -11.04
N GLU A 8 26.97 5.52 -10.61
CA GLU A 8 26.42 6.83 -10.27
C GLU A 8 25.67 7.48 -11.45
N GLN A 9 26.24 7.42 -12.66
CA GLN A 9 25.58 7.95 -13.87
C GLN A 9 24.31 7.17 -14.24
N LEU A 10 24.28 5.86 -14.00
CA LEU A 10 23.09 5.03 -14.22
C LEU A 10 21.99 5.34 -13.20
N GLU A 11 22.35 5.51 -11.93
CA GLU A 11 21.42 5.87 -10.85
C GLU A 11 20.78 7.24 -11.11
N GLN A 12 21.56 8.22 -11.56
CA GLN A 12 21.03 9.55 -11.92
C GLN A 12 20.05 9.48 -13.10
N ARG A 13 20.39 8.77 -14.18
CA ARG A 13 19.49 8.60 -15.33
C ARG A 13 18.21 7.87 -14.95
N LEU A 14 18.32 6.84 -14.11
CA LEU A 14 17.16 6.11 -13.61
C LEU A 14 16.29 7.05 -12.76
N ALA A 15 16.88 7.91 -11.93
CA ALA A 15 16.15 8.91 -11.16
C ALA A 15 15.39 9.89 -12.07
N GLU A 16 15.95 10.33 -13.20
CA GLU A 16 15.26 11.20 -14.17
C GLU A 16 14.06 10.51 -14.84
N GLU A 17 14.24 9.31 -15.40
CA GLU A 17 13.14 8.53 -16.01
C GLU A 17 12.04 8.21 -14.98
N PHE A 18 12.46 7.90 -13.77
CA PHE A 18 11.59 7.64 -12.65
C PHE A 18 10.83 8.89 -12.19
N THR A 19 11.46 10.07 -12.23
CA THR A 19 10.83 11.35 -11.90
C THR A 19 9.59 11.62 -12.75
N GLN A 20 9.62 11.28 -14.04
CA GLN A 20 8.42 11.43 -14.88
C GLN A 20 7.28 10.50 -14.44
N ALA A 21 7.57 9.24 -14.15
CA ALA A 21 6.56 8.26 -13.74
C ALA A 21 5.92 8.60 -12.38
N ILE A 22 6.73 9.08 -11.43
CA ILE A 22 6.29 9.40 -10.07
C ILE A 22 5.54 10.74 -10.00
N GLU A 23 5.86 11.70 -10.87
CA GLU A 23 5.15 12.99 -10.93
C GLU A 23 3.81 12.92 -11.68
N ASP A 24 3.65 11.99 -12.61
CA ASP A 24 2.42 11.93 -13.41
C ASP A 24 1.35 11.01 -12.80
N VAL A 25 1.75 9.82 -12.35
CA VAL A 25 0.80 8.78 -11.90
C VAL A 25 1.16 8.21 -10.52
N GLY A 26 2.45 8.13 -10.19
CA GLY A 26 2.93 7.51 -8.96
C GLY A 26 2.90 5.96 -8.99
N PHE A 27 2.58 5.36 -10.14
CA PHE A 27 2.61 3.92 -10.40
C PHE A 27 3.73 3.58 -11.37
N PHE A 28 4.45 2.49 -11.10
CA PHE A 28 5.50 1.97 -11.99
C PHE A 28 5.68 0.46 -11.79
N TYR A 29 6.39 -0.18 -12.73
CA TYR A 29 6.78 -1.57 -12.61
C TYR A 29 8.23 -1.70 -12.19
N VAL A 30 8.52 -2.66 -11.30
CA VAL A 30 9.88 -3.02 -10.93
C VAL A 30 10.16 -4.45 -11.39
N THR A 31 11.10 -4.58 -12.33
CA THR A 31 11.65 -5.86 -12.79
C THR A 31 13.01 -6.12 -12.13
N ASN A 32 13.57 -7.32 -12.29
CA ASN A 32 14.89 -7.67 -11.74
C ASN A 32 14.99 -7.44 -10.21
N HIS A 33 13.88 -7.62 -9.50
CA HIS A 33 13.76 -7.42 -8.05
C HIS A 33 14.44 -8.54 -7.21
N GLY A 34 15.02 -9.54 -7.87
CA GLY A 34 15.83 -10.59 -7.24
C GLY A 34 15.06 -11.68 -6.49
N LEU A 35 13.73 -11.67 -6.54
CA LEU A 35 12.90 -12.78 -6.05
C LEU A 35 12.70 -13.77 -7.19
N THR A 36 12.82 -15.07 -6.90
CA THR A 36 12.52 -16.11 -7.87
C THR A 36 11.02 -16.30 -8.01
N LYS A 37 10.61 -16.96 -9.10
CA LYS A 37 9.21 -17.38 -9.29
C LYS A 37 8.74 -18.25 -8.12
N ASP A 38 9.59 -19.16 -7.63
CA ASP A 38 9.26 -20.06 -6.54
C ASP A 38 9.07 -19.32 -5.20
N ASP A 39 9.86 -18.27 -4.95
CA ASP A 39 9.67 -17.41 -3.78
C ASP A 39 8.27 -16.79 -3.79
N ILE A 40 7.86 -16.23 -4.93
CA ILE A 40 6.54 -15.59 -5.10
C ILE A 40 5.42 -16.63 -5.04
N ASP A 41 5.54 -17.74 -5.77
CA ASP A 41 4.51 -18.79 -5.79
C ASP A 41 4.31 -19.42 -4.41
N THR A 42 5.37 -19.56 -3.61
CA THR A 42 5.28 -20.00 -2.22
C THR A 42 4.40 -19.05 -1.40
N GLN A 43 4.57 -17.73 -1.53
CA GLN A 43 3.72 -16.78 -0.81
C GLN A 43 2.26 -16.83 -1.29
N PHE A 44 2.01 -17.02 -2.58
CA PHE A 44 0.64 -17.20 -3.09
C PHE A 44 0.01 -18.50 -2.57
N ALA A 45 0.76 -19.60 -2.49
CA ALA A 45 0.26 -20.85 -1.92
C ALA A 45 -0.08 -20.69 -0.43
N LEU A 46 0.76 -19.97 0.34
CA LEU A 46 0.50 -19.65 1.75
C LEU A 46 -0.71 -18.72 1.91
N ALA A 47 -0.81 -17.68 1.08
CA ALA A 47 -1.94 -16.76 1.05
C ALA A 47 -3.25 -17.51 0.80
N GLN A 48 -3.28 -18.39 -0.20
CA GLN A 48 -4.45 -19.22 -0.49
C GLN A 48 -4.78 -20.13 0.70
N SER A 49 -3.78 -20.81 1.23
CA SER A 49 -3.96 -21.81 2.29
C SER A 49 -4.45 -21.19 3.60
N VAL A 50 -3.96 -20.01 3.99
CA VAL A 50 -4.41 -19.33 5.22
C VAL A 50 -5.81 -18.73 5.06
N LEU A 51 -6.15 -18.19 3.89
CA LEU A 51 -7.48 -17.61 3.64
C LEU A 51 -8.55 -18.69 3.46
N LEU A 52 -8.18 -19.92 3.10
CA LEU A 52 -9.06 -21.10 3.05
C LEU A 52 -9.30 -21.77 4.40
N LEU A 53 -8.63 -21.35 5.48
CA LEU A 53 -8.91 -21.90 6.81
C LEU A 53 -10.39 -21.66 7.20
N PRO A 54 -11.00 -22.58 7.99
CA PRO A 54 -12.33 -22.37 8.53
C PRO A 54 -12.46 -21.03 9.24
N ILE A 55 -13.64 -20.41 9.18
CA ILE A 55 -13.86 -19.08 9.74
C ILE A 55 -13.61 -19.05 11.25
N GLU A 56 -13.94 -20.14 11.95
CA GLU A 56 -13.72 -20.34 13.38
C GLU A 56 -12.23 -20.34 13.74
N GLU A 57 -11.38 -20.82 12.82
CA GLU A 57 -9.94 -20.78 12.98
C GLU A 57 -9.39 -19.38 12.73
N LYS A 58 -9.83 -18.71 11.65
CA LYS A 58 -9.39 -17.35 11.31
C LYS A 58 -9.80 -16.31 12.37
N LEU A 59 -10.97 -16.49 13.00
CA LEU A 59 -11.49 -15.60 14.05
C LEU A 59 -10.55 -15.45 15.25
N LYS A 60 -9.77 -16.50 15.58
CA LYS A 60 -8.78 -16.46 16.67
C LYS A 60 -7.66 -15.46 16.43
N TYR A 61 -7.50 -15.02 15.19
CA TYR A 61 -6.43 -14.14 14.72
C TYR A 61 -6.97 -12.86 14.10
N ARG A 62 -8.23 -12.49 14.40
CA ARG A 62 -8.83 -11.25 13.90
C ARG A 62 -7.97 -10.05 14.33
N ALA A 63 -7.68 -9.18 13.37
CA ALA A 63 -7.05 -7.90 13.65
C ALA A 63 -7.97 -7.01 14.51
N ALA A 64 -7.40 -6.31 15.49
CA ALA A 64 -8.09 -5.32 16.30
C ALA A 64 -8.21 -4.00 15.53
N LEU A 65 -8.93 -4.03 14.41
CA LEU A 65 -9.06 -2.93 13.47
C LEU A 65 -9.60 -1.67 14.15
N GLU A 66 -10.52 -1.86 15.09
CA GLU A 66 -11.14 -0.82 15.93
C GLU A 66 -10.14 -0.07 16.82
N GLU A 67 -9.01 -0.71 17.12
CA GLU A 67 -7.88 -0.10 17.83
C GLU A 67 -6.84 0.45 16.85
N GLY A 68 -7.09 0.38 15.55
CA GLY A 68 -6.18 0.77 14.48
C GLY A 68 -5.04 -0.22 14.25
N ASP A 69 -5.14 -1.45 14.75
CA ASP A 69 -4.22 -2.54 14.41
C ASP A 69 -4.73 -3.29 13.18
N TYR A 70 -3.94 -3.30 12.10
CA TYR A 70 -4.29 -4.00 10.86
C TYR A 70 -3.70 -5.41 10.76
N ASN A 71 -2.88 -5.85 11.71
CA ASN A 71 -2.17 -7.12 11.62
C ASN A 71 -3.07 -8.29 12.06
N GLY A 72 -2.99 -9.41 11.36
CA GLY A 72 -3.94 -10.52 11.49
C GLY A 72 -5.05 -10.48 10.44
N TRP A 73 -6.18 -11.11 10.75
CA TRP A 73 -7.27 -11.34 9.81
C TRP A 73 -8.32 -10.23 9.83
N LYS A 74 -8.62 -9.68 8.65
CA LYS A 74 -9.80 -8.84 8.40
C LYS A 74 -10.82 -9.66 7.60
N PRO A 75 -12.03 -9.90 8.11
CA PRO A 75 -13.07 -10.64 7.38
C PRO A 75 -13.58 -9.86 6.16
N ALA A 76 -14.18 -10.58 5.20
CA ALA A 76 -15.03 -9.96 4.20
C ALA A 76 -16.34 -9.46 4.81
N GLY A 77 -16.95 -8.46 4.17
CA GLY A 77 -18.25 -7.95 4.57
C GLY A 77 -18.24 -7.12 5.86
N THR A 78 -17.12 -6.46 6.16
CA THR A 78 -17.00 -5.51 7.27
C THR A 78 -17.54 -4.13 6.90
N ARG A 79 -17.53 -3.79 5.62
CA ARG A 79 -17.90 -2.47 5.08
C ARG A 79 -19.15 -2.56 4.22
N ASN A 80 -20.05 -1.59 4.34
CA ASN A 80 -21.19 -1.44 3.43
C ASN A 80 -20.72 -0.58 2.25
N LEU A 81 -20.72 -1.11 1.03
CA LEU A 81 -20.32 -0.35 -0.15
C LEU A 81 -21.47 0.56 -0.62
N ILE A 82 -22.67 -0.02 -0.65
CA ILE A 82 -23.97 0.62 -0.91
C ILE A 82 -25.02 -0.12 -0.08
N PRO A 83 -26.26 0.40 0.09
CA PRO A 83 -27.32 -0.30 0.80
C PRO A 83 -27.52 -1.75 0.31
N GLY A 84 -27.32 -2.71 1.21
CA GLY A 84 -27.50 -4.14 0.93
C GLY A 84 -26.34 -4.85 0.22
N VAL A 85 -25.25 -4.16 -0.15
CA VAL A 85 -24.06 -4.78 -0.75
C VAL A 85 -22.82 -4.43 0.07
N LYS A 86 -22.20 -5.45 0.64
CA LYS A 86 -20.98 -5.31 1.46
C LYS A 86 -19.72 -5.55 0.66
N ASP A 87 -18.56 -5.20 1.21
CA ASP A 87 -17.27 -5.56 0.62
C ASP A 87 -17.12 -7.09 0.51
N ASN A 88 -16.42 -7.53 -0.54
CA ASN A 88 -16.25 -8.93 -0.91
C ASN A 88 -14.80 -9.39 -0.73
N PHE A 89 -14.03 -8.79 0.17
CA PHE A 89 -12.63 -9.15 0.31
C PHE A 89 -12.21 -9.37 1.74
N GLU A 90 -11.35 -10.35 1.93
CA GLU A 90 -10.68 -10.58 3.20
C GLU A 90 -9.17 -10.39 3.08
N ILE A 91 -8.54 -10.13 4.22
CA ILE A 91 -7.11 -9.88 4.32
C ILE A 91 -6.55 -10.70 5.48
N TYR A 92 -5.32 -11.18 5.33
CA TYR A 92 -4.45 -11.60 6.42
C TYR A 92 -3.13 -10.83 6.32
N ASN A 93 -2.83 -9.99 7.31
CA ASN A 93 -1.59 -9.21 7.37
C ASN A 93 -0.60 -9.83 8.37
N ILE A 94 0.66 -9.90 7.98
CA ILE A 94 1.77 -10.36 8.80
C ILE A 94 2.72 -9.16 8.98
N PRO A 95 2.94 -8.68 10.22
CA PRO A 95 3.80 -7.54 10.45
C PRO A 95 5.27 -7.88 10.22
N LYS A 96 6.15 -6.90 10.40
CA LYS A 96 7.60 -7.14 10.41
C LYS A 96 8.03 -8.15 11.47
N PHE A 97 9.16 -8.77 11.20
CA PHE A 97 9.76 -9.82 12.02
C PHE A 97 10.71 -9.18 13.04
N ILE A 98 10.14 -8.38 13.95
CA ILE A 98 10.86 -7.62 14.98
C ILE A 98 10.38 -7.99 16.38
N PRO A 99 11.17 -7.71 17.45
CA PRO A 99 10.80 -8.08 18.82
C PRO A 99 9.41 -7.59 19.28
N GLU A 100 8.96 -6.44 18.78
CA GLU A 100 7.63 -5.88 19.07
C GLU A 100 6.48 -6.85 18.72
N HIS A 101 6.65 -7.64 17.67
CA HIS A 101 5.61 -8.55 17.17
C HIS A 101 5.87 -10.02 17.51
N ALA A 102 6.95 -10.33 18.24
CA ALA A 102 7.38 -11.71 18.51
C ALA A 102 6.32 -12.55 19.24
N ASN A 103 5.47 -11.92 20.06
CA ASN A 103 4.40 -12.59 20.82
C ASN A 103 3.06 -12.64 20.07
N ARG A 104 2.97 -12.11 18.84
CA ARG A 104 1.72 -12.13 18.07
C ARG A 104 1.41 -13.57 17.67
N SER A 105 0.20 -14.03 18.00
CA SER A 105 -0.24 -15.36 17.61
C SER A 105 -0.63 -15.39 16.13
N HIS A 106 -0.25 -16.46 15.45
CA HIS A 106 -0.56 -16.72 14.05
C HIS A 106 -1.10 -18.17 13.89
N PRO A 107 -1.87 -18.46 12.82
CA PRO A 107 -2.23 -19.82 12.46
C PRO A 107 -1.01 -20.72 12.38
N GLU A 108 -1.18 -21.98 12.75
CA GLU A 108 -0.11 -22.98 12.72
C GLU A 108 0.56 -23.09 11.33
N LEU A 109 -0.21 -22.93 10.27
CA LEU A 109 0.29 -22.86 8.89
C LEU A 109 1.35 -21.75 8.71
N ILE A 110 1.08 -20.55 9.22
CA ILE A 110 2.00 -19.41 9.12
C ILE A 110 3.24 -19.65 9.99
N LYS A 111 3.05 -20.18 11.21
CA LYS A 111 4.15 -20.51 12.13
C LYS A 111 5.13 -21.52 11.53
N ARG A 112 4.63 -22.56 10.85
CA ARG A 112 5.47 -23.58 10.19
C ARG A 112 6.32 -23.03 9.04
N HIS A 113 5.91 -21.91 8.45
CA HIS A 113 6.61 -21.27 7.34
C HIS A 113 7.21 -19.91 7.75
N TRP A 114 7.36 -19.66 9.05
CA TRP A 114 7.77 -18.37 9.59
C TRP A 114 9.08 -17.86 8.97
N GLU A 115 10.12 -18.72 8.94
CA GLU A 115 11.42 -18.37 8.37
C GLU A 115 11.36 -18.05 6.86
N VAL A 116 10.48 -18.73 6.12
CA VAL A 116 10.29 -18.50 4.68
C VAL A 116 9.64 -17.15 4.44
N ILE A 117 8.61 -16.82 5.21
CA ILE A 117 7.91 -15.54 5.12
C ILE A 117 8.82 -14.40 5.60
N GLU A 118 9.61 -14.64 6.65
CA GLU A 118 10.60 -13.69 7.16
C GLU A 118 11.65 -13.34 6.11
N LYS A 119 12.25 -14.37 5.49
CA LYS A 119 13.25 -14.19 4.44
C LYS A 119 12.67 -13.40 3.25
N PHE A 120 11.43 -13.69 2.87
CA PHE A 120 10.74 -12.96 1.81
C PHE A 120 10.52 -11.47 2.17
N SER A 121 10.02 -11.21 3.38
CA SER A 121 9.83 -9.84 3.92
C SER A 121 11.14 -9.05 3.98
N LYS A 122 12.21 -9.64 4.52
CA LYS A 122 13.52 -9.00 4.61
C LYS A 122 14.14 -8.74 3.24
N HIS A 123 14.03 -9.69 2.31
CA HIS A 123 14.49 -9.47 0.92
C HIS A 123 13.81 -8.27 0.28
N ILE A 124 12.48 -8.12 0.45
CA ILE A 124 11.76 -6.97 -0.08
C ILE A 124 12.31 -5.67 0.51
N ASN A 125 12.50 -5.59 1.83
CA ASN A 125 13.03 -4.40 2.47
C ASN A 125 14.47 -4.08 1.98
N ASP A 126 15.36 -5.05 2.07
CA ASP A 126 16.80 -4.86 1.87
C ASP A 126 17.18 -4.67 0.40
N GLN A 127 16.52 -5.40 -0.52
CA GLN A 127 16.94 -5.50 -1.91
C GLN A 127 16.09 -4.68 -2.88
N ILE A 128 14.86 -4.32 -2.49
CA ILE A 128 13.90 -3.62 -3.34
C ILE A 128 13.60 -2.24 -2.75
N VAL A 129 13.02 -2.19 -1.55
CA VAL A 129 12.58 -0.93 -0.92
C VAL A 129 13.77 -0.01 -0.70
N ARG A 130 14.89 -0.51 -0.13
CA ARG A 130 16.09 0.30 0.08
C ARG A 130 16.57 1.01 -1.19
N LYS A 131 16.55 0.33 -2.35
CA LYS A 131 16.98 0.92 -3.62
C LYS A 131 16.01 1.98 -4.12
N LEU A 132 14.70 1.73 -4.02
CA LEU A 132 13.68 2.71 -4.38
C LEU A 132 13.81 3.97 -3.51
N LEU A 133 14.04 3.81 -2.20
CA LEU A 133 14.23 4.93 -1.27
C LEU A 133 15.47 5.76 -1.60
N ILE A 134 16.57 5.12 -2.02
CA ILE A 134 17.78 5.82 -2.50
C ILE A 134 17.48 6.61 -3.77
N ILE A 135 16.81 5.99 -4.75
CA ILE A 135 16.42 6.68 -6.00
C ILE A 135 15.54 7.89 -5.71
N PHE A 136 14.60 7.80 -4.76
CA PHE A 136 13.80 8.96 -4.35
C PHE A 136 14.63 10.06 -3.71
N ALA A 137 15.63 9.71 -2.89
CA ALA A 137 16.50 10.71 -2.27
C ALA A 137 17.34 11.46 -3.32
N ILE A 138 17.89 10.72 -4.29
CA ILE A 138 18.63 11.29 -5.44
C ILE A 138 17.71 12.19 -6.27
N ALA A 139 16.49 11.75 -6.59
CA ALA A 139 15.51 12.53 -7.35
C ALA A 139 15.11 13.84 -6.64
N LEU A 140 15.17 13.86 -5.31
CA LEU A 140 14.95 15.06 -4.49
C LEU A 140 16.22 15.90 -4.29
N GLY A 141 17.35 15.49 -4.86
CA GLY A 141 18.64 16.17 -4.72
C GLY A 141 19.17 16.19 -3.28
N LEU A 142 18.77 15.24 -2.43
CA LEU A 142 19.25 15.17 -1.05
C LEU A 142 20.73 14.80 -1.02
N GLU A 143 21.52 15.51 -0.21
CA GLU A 143 22.95 15.22 -0.02
C GLU A 143 23.18 13.82 0.60
N ASP A 144 22.26 13.40 1.48
CA ASP A 144 22.24 12.07 2.08
C ASP A 144 21.31 11.14 1.29
N GLU A 145 21.87 10.33 0.40
CA GLU A 145 21.09 9.35 -0.39
C GLU A 145 20.39 8.30 0.47
N GLU A 146 20.83 8.09 1.72
CA GLU A 146 20.18 7.18 2.67
C GLU A 146 19.11 7.86 3.52
N TRP A 147 18.77 9.13 3.26
CA TRP A 147 17.85 9.92 4.09
C TRP A 147 16.53 9.18 4.35
N PHE A 148 15.90 8.63 3.31
CA PHE A 148 14.68 7.85 3.46
C PHE A 148 14.93 6.50 4.12
N VAL A 149 16.04 5.82 3.81
CA VAL A 149 16.39 4.52 4.40
C VAL A 149 16.50 4.62 5.92
N LYS A 150 17.07 5.72 6.42
CA LYS A 150 17.21 6.01 7.87
C LYS A 150 15.87 6.22 8.58
N LYS A 151 14.78 6.42 7.85
CA LYS A 151 13.40 6.55 8.35
C LYS A 151 12.52 5.34 8.02
N HIS A 152 13.06 4.33 7.37
CA HIS A 152 12.36 3.10 6.97
C HIS A 152 13.11 1.85 7.46
N ARG A 153 13.72 1.93 8.66
CA ARG A 153 14.55 0.84 9.17
C ARG A 153 13.68 -0.36 9.51
N TYR A 154 14.07 -1.54 9.02
CA TYR A 154 13.30 -2.76 9.24
C TYR A 154 13.09 -3.04 10.74
N GLU A 155 14.12 -2.85 11.56
CA GLU A 155 14.12 -3.14 13.00
C GLU A 155 13.40 -2.09 13.87
N LYS A 156 12.89 -1.01 13.29
CA LYS A 156 12.17 0.05 14.01
C LYS A 156 10.65 -0.15 13.93
N SER A 157 9.91 0.47 14.83
CA SER A 157 8.44 0.38 14.80
C SER A 157 7.89 1.15 13.60
N SER A 158 7.08 0.47 12.80
CA SER A 158 6.34 1.04 11.68
C SER A 158 5.20 0.08 11.28
N GLY A 159 4.17 0.60 10.63
CA GLY A 159 3.03 -0.19 10.15
C GLY A 159 3.30 -1.09 8.91
N ASP A 160 4.56 -1.46 8.65
CA ASP A 160 4.94 -2.33 7.52
C ASP A 160 4.38 -3.74 7.70
N HIS A 161 3.91 -4.34 6.62
CA HIS A 161 3.38 -5.70 6.65
C HIS A 161 3.35 -6.36 5.28
N LEU A 162 3.51 -7.68 5.29
CA LEU A 162 3.11 -8.54 4.18
C LEU A 162 1.60 -8.77 4.27
N ARG A 163 0.91 -8.61 3.15
CA ARG A 163 -0.53 -8.74 3.01
C ARG A 163 -0.87 -9.89 2.09
N TYR A 164 -1.68 -10.81 2.59
CA TYR A 164 -2.43 -11.76 1.79
C TYR A 164 -3.87 -11.29 1.68
N MET A 165 -4.40 -11.24 0.46
CA MET A 165 -5.71 -10.66 0.21
C MET A 165 -6.47 -11.49 -0.81
N LYS A 166 -7.77 -11.66 -0.60
CA LYS A 166 -8.63 -12.34 -1.56
C LYS A 166 -9.90 -11.53 -1.76
N TYR A 167 -10.17 -11.14 -3.00
CA TYR A 167 -11.49 -10.69 -3.42
C TYR A 167 -12.27 -11.89 -3.96
N TYR A 168 -13.47 -12.06 -3.45
CA TYR A 168 -14.43 -13.06 -3.93
C TYR A 168 -15.13 -12.55 -5.18
N SER A 169 -15.31 -13.42 -6.18
CA SER A 169 -16.12 -13.11 -7.35
C SER A 169 -17.55 -12.68 -6.94
N ARG A 170 -18.15 -11.79 -7.71
CA ARG A 170 -19.52 -11.28 -7.49
C ARG A 170 -20.45 -11.77 -8.56
N SER A 171 -21.72 -11.92 -8.20
CA SER A 171 -22.78 -12.16 -9.17
C SER A 171 -22.93 -10.98 -10.15
N GLU A 172 -23.51 -11.23 -11.32
CA GLU A 172 -23.80 -10.17 -12.29
C GLU A 172 -24.75 -9.11 -11.70
N GLU A 173 -25.71 -9.53 -10.86
CA GLU A 173 -26.64 -8.61 -10.19
C GLU A 173 -25.91 -7.65 -9.24
N GLU A 174 -25.00 -8.16 -8.40
CA GLU A 174 -24.21 -7.30 -7.51
C GLU A 174 -23.29 -6.36 -8.29
N ASN A 175 -22.64 -6.86 -9.35
CA ASN A 175 -21.80 -6.02 -10.21
C ASN A 175 -22.60 -4.89 -10.85
N ARG A 176 -23.85 -5.16 -11.28
CA ARG A 176 -24.76 -4.16 -11.84
C ARG A 176 -25.16 -3.10 -10.80
N LYS A 177 -25.48 -3.52 -9.57
CA LYS A 177 -25.81 -2.60 -8.47
C LYS A 177 -24.63 -1.69 -8.10
N LEU A 178 -23.40 -2.20 -8.17
CA LEU A 178 -22.18 -1.45 -7.87
C LEU A 178 -21.66 -0.59 -9.04
N GLY A 179 -22.30 -0.64 -10.21
CA GLY A 179 -21.73 -0.04 -11.43
C GLY A 179 -20.34 -0.61 -11.79
N GLY A 180 -20.04 -1.83 -11.31
CA GLY A 180 -18.74 -2.46 -11.46
C GLY A 180 -17.64 -1.96 -10.51
N VAL A 181 -17.90 -1.05 -9.57
CA VAL A 181 -16.86 -0.56 -8.64
C VAL A 181 -16.86 -1.39 -7.35
N TRP A 182 -15.80 -2.18 -7.14
CA TRP A 182 -15.66 -3.06 -5.96
C TRP A 182 -14.96 -2.36 -4.79
N LEU A 183 -14.08 -1.40 -5.09
CA LEU A 183 -13.47 -0.49 -4.13
C LEU A 183 -13.27 0.86 -4.81
N LYS A 184 -13.88 1.91 -4.27
CA LYS A 184 -13.80 3.29 -4.78
C LYS A 184 -12.36 3.79 -4.86
N GLY A 185 -12.12 4.76 -5.73
CA GLY A 185 -10.82 5.38 -5.93
C GLY A 185 -10.26 5.96 -4.64
N HIS A 186 -9.06 5.55 -4.25
CA HIS A 186 -8.40 5.97 -3.02
C HIS A 186 -6.88 5.95 -3.18
N SER A 187 -6.19 6.56 -2.22
CA SER A 187 -4.75 6.43 -2.03
C SER A 187 -4.41 5.52 -0.84
N ASP A 188 -3.21 4.97 -0.86
CA ASP A 188 -2.66 4.20 0.25
C ASP A 188 -2.05 5.11 1.34
N MET A 189 -2.05 4.63 2.58
CA MET A 189 -1.74 5.44 3.77
C MET A 189 -0.24 5.71 4.03
N GLY A 190 0.67 5.07 3.30
CA GLY A 190 2.06 4.81 3.72
C GLY A 190 3.08 5.41 2.78
N SER A 191 4.20 4.73 2.60
CA SER A 191 5.24 5.19 1.69
C SER A 191 5.10 4.54 0.32
N LEU A 192 5.02 3.21 0.28
CA LEU A 192 4.90 2.43 -0.95
C LEU A 192 3.98 1.23 -0.75
N THR A 193 3.34 0.81 -1.83
CA THR A 193 2.66 -0.49 -1.92
C THR A 193 3.31 -1.27 -3.05
N LEU A 194 3.79 -2.48 -2.73
CA LEU A 194 4.35 -3.41 -3.72
C LEU A 194 3.34 -4.54 -3.93
N LEU A 195 2.67 -4.53 -5.07
CA LEU A 195 1.74 -5.56 -5.49
C LEU A 195 2.45 -6.57 -6.38
N PHE A 196 2.43 -7.83 -5.95
CA PHE A 196 2.94 -8.96 -6.73
C PHE A 196 1.93 -9.37 -7.82
N ARG A 197 2.21 -10.47 -8.54
CA ARG A 197 1.41 -11.03 -9.63
C ARG A 197 -0.09 -10.71 -9.55
N GLN A 198 -0.66 -10.19 -10.64
CA GLN A 198 -2.08 -9.89 -10.77
C GLN A 198 -2.80 -10.92 -11.66
N PRO A 199 -3.32 -12.04 -11.13
CA PRO A 199 -3.96 -13.08 -11.95
C PRO A 199 -5.30 -12.64 -12.56
N VAL A 200 -5.90 -11.58 -12.02
CA VAL A 200 -7.21 -11.04 -12.45
C VAL A 200 -7.07 -9.55 -12.67
N ALA A 201 -7.46 -9.09 -13.87
CA ALA A 201 -7.41 -7.69 -14.28
C ALA A 201 -8.57 -6.91 -13.65
N ALA A 202 -8.32 -6.28 -12.52
CA ALA A 202 -9.33 -5.53 -11.76
C ALA A 202 -8.82 -4.17 -11.25
N LEU A 203 -7.52 -3.92 -11.31
CA LEU A 203 -6.91 -2.70 -10.79
C LEU A 203 -6.94 -1.61 -11.87
N GLN A 204 -7.45 -0.44 -11.49
CA GLN A 204 -7.35 0.77 -12.30
C GLN A 204 -6.66 1.88 -11.52
N VAL A 205 -5.93 2.72 -12.25
CA VAL A 205 -5.27 3.93 -11.74
C VAL A 205 -5.87 5.17 -12.42
N LEU A 206 -6.02 6.25 -11.67
CA LEU A 206 -6.47 7.54 -12.18
C LEU A 206 -5.25 8.29 -12.72
N THR A 207 -5.25 8.61 -14.01
CA THR A 207 -4.18 9.38 -14.63
C THR A 207 -4.40 10.89 -14.45
N LYS A 208 -3.35 11.67 -14.68
CA LYS A 208 -3.33 13.14 -14.55
C LYS A 208 -4.38 13.88 -15.37
N ASP A 209 -4.84 13.28 -16.48
CA ASP A 209 -5.92 13.80 -17.33
C ASP A 209 -7.33 13.48 -16.79
N GLY A 210 -7.43 12.85 -15.62
CA GLY A 210 -8.69 12.48 -14.97
C GLY A 210 -9.32 11.20 -15.52
N THR A 211 -8.57 10.38 -16.29
CA THR A 211 -9.09 9.12 -16.85
C THR A 211 -8.63 7.88 -16.06
N TRP A 212 -9.49 6.88 -15.98
CA TRP A 212 -9.15 5.59 -15.37
C TRP A 212 -8.50 4.66 -16.38
N LYS A 213 -7.32 4.14 -16.07
CA LYS A 213 -6.62 3.14 -16.90
C LYS A 213 -6.39 1.84 -16.15
N TYR A 214 -6.56 0.72 -16.85
CA TYR A 214 -6.20 -0.58 -16.31
C TYR A 214 -4.70 -0.68 -16.09
N VAL A 215 -4.32 -1.22 -14.92
CA VAL A 215 -2.95 -1.65 -14.69
C VAL A 215 -2.79 -3.02 -15.34
N GLN A 216 -1.90 -3.10 -16.32
CA GLN A 216 -1.64 -4.33 -17.04
C GLN A 216 -1.01 -5.38 -16.10
N PRO A 217 -1.56 -6.61 -16.05
CA PRO A 217 -0.93 -7.70 -15.32
C PRO A 217 0.49 -7.96 -15.82
N GLN A 218 1.45 -7.99 -14.89
CA GLN A 218 2.83 -8.39 -15.15
C GLN A 218 3.14 -9.65 -14.33
N MET A 219 3.72 -10.65 -14.98
CA MET A 219 4.05 -11.93 -14.33
C MET A 219 5.42 -11.88 -13.64
N ASP A 220 6.36 -11.15 -14.23
CA ASP A 220 7.77 -11.07 -13.80
C ASP A 220 8.16 -9.68 -13.27
N ALA A 221 7.16 -8.87 -12.90
CA ALA A 221 7.37 -7.53 -12.35
C ALA A 221 6.45 -7.27 -11.15
N LEU A 222 6.91 -6.40 -10.26
CA LEU A 222 6.10 -5.84 -9.19
C LEU A 222 5.40 -4.59 -9.69
N THR A 223 4.11 -4.48 -9.46
CA THR A 223 3.40 -3.20 -9.58
C THR A 223 3.65 -2.43 -8.30
N VAL A 224 4.23 -1.24 -8.39
CA VAL A 224 4.54 -0.41 -7.22
C VAL A 224 3.81 0.92 -7.33
N ASN A 225 3.20 1.37 -6.23
CA ASN A 225 2.66 2.72 -6.13
C ASN A 225 3.18 3.48 -4.92
N ILE A 226 3.30 4.80 -5.10
CA ILE A 226 3.57 5.76 -4.04
C ILE A 226 2.29 6.01 -3.23
N ALA A 227 2.48 6.28 -1.95
CA ALA A 227 1.41 6.43 -0.98
C ALA A 227 1.57 7.75 -0.17
N ASP A 228 0.58 8.04 0.67
CA ASP A 228 0.36 9.37 1.25
C ASP A 228 1.52 9.93 2.08
N ALA A 229 2.28 9.09 2.78
CA ALA A 229 3.39 9.56 3.61
C ALA A 229 4.47 10.25 2.75
N LEU A 230 4.84 9.64 1.61
CA LEU A 230 5.79 10.27 0.69
C LEU A 230 5.20 11.51 0.03
N GLN A 231 3.90 11.52 -0.27
CA GLN A 231 3.23 12.71 -0.78
C GLN A 231 3.29 13.87 0.21
N PHE A 232 2.99 13.63 1.49
CA PHE A 232 3.04 14.67 2.51
C PHE A 232 4.46 15.19 2.73
N MET A 233 5.44 14.29 2.74
CA MET A 233 6.84 14.64 2.92
C MET A 233 7.48 15.35 1.73
N THR A 234 6.86 15.28 0.55
CA THR A 234 7.39 15.92 -0.65
C THR A 234 6.43 16.93 -1.24
N ASN A 235 5.37 17.26 -0.50
CA ASN A 235 4.30 18.16 -0.88
C ASN A 235 3.79 17.94 -2.31
N GLY A 236 3.55 16.67 -2.66
CA GLY A 236 3.02 16.29 -3.97
C GLY A 236 4.03 16.15 -5.10
N PHE A 237 5.34 16.28 -4.85
CA PHE A 237 6.36 15.88 -5.82
C PHE A 237 6.32 14.37 -6.07
N LEU A 238 6.35 13.55 -5.01
CA LEU A 238 6.03 12.12 -5.07
C LEU A 238 4.52 11.94 -4.90
N LYS A 239 3.80 11.71 -5.99
CA LYS A 239 2.34 11.67 -5.93
C LYS A 239 1.81 10.35 -5.40
N SER A 240 0.95 10.44 -4.41
CA SER A 240 0.17 9.32 -3.92
C SER A 240 -0.82 8.90 -4.99
N SER A 241 -0.73 7.66 -5.43
CA SER A 241 -1.51 7.23 -6.58
C SER A 241 -2.95 6.90 -6.21
N ILE A 242 -3.87 7.52 -6.95
CA ILE A 242 -5.29 7.21 -6.84
C ILE A 242 -5.60 5.98 -7.67
N HIS A 243 -6.11 4.94 -7.02
CA HIS A 243 -6.43 3.66 -7.65
C HIS A 243 -7.74 3.08 -7.11
N ARG A 244 -8.38 2.23 -7.92
CA ARG A 244 -9.65 1.58 -7.60
C ARG A 244 -9.63 0.11 -8.00
N VAL A 245 -10.56 -0.67 -7.43
CA VAL A 245 -10.80 -2.06 -7.85
C VAL A 245 -12.15 -2.12 -8.52
N ILE A 246 -12.18 -2.65 -9.74
CA ILE A 246 -13.40 -2.81 -10.53
C ILE A 246 -13.68 -4.28 -10.83
N ALA A 247 -14.91 -4.55 -11.25
CA ALA A 247 -15.31 -5.85 -11.74
C ALA A 247 -14.36 -6.31 -12.86
N PRO A 248 -13.84 -7.55 -12.80
CA PRO A 248 -13.00 -8.08 -13.85
C PRO A 248 -13.73 -8.17 -15.19
N PRO A 249 -12.99 -8.24 -16.32
CA PRO A 249 -13.53 -8.62 -17.60
C PRO A 249 -14.36 -9.92 -17.56
N LYS A 250 -15.30 -10.07 -18.49
CA LYS A 250 -16.31 -11.16 -18.48
C LYS A 250 -15.70 -12.56 -18.43
N ASP A 251 -14.56 -12.77 -19.08
CA ASP A 251 -13.82 -14.03 -19.10
C ASP A 251 -13.10 -14.34 -17.77
N GLN A 252 -12.99 -13.37 -16.86
CA GLN A 252 -12.36 -13.52 -15.54
C GLN A 252 -13.34 -13.29 -14.37
N ALA A 253 -14.57 -12.82 -14.63
CA ALA A 253 -15.54 -12.42 -13.60
C ALA A 253 -15.91 -13.54 -12.61
N HIS A 254 -15.72 -14.81 -12.99
CA HIS A 254 -15.97 -15.99 -12.16
C HIS A 254 -14.78 -16.41 -11.29
N VAL A 255 -13.64 -15.72 -11.40
CA VAL A 255 -12.40 -16.05 -10.71
C VAL A 255 -12.23 -15.16 -9.49
N ASP A 256 -11.98 -15.78 -8.33
CA ASP A 256 -11.58 -15.04 -7.13
C ASP A 256 -10.17 -14.47 -7.33
N ARG A 257 -9.98 -13.19 -7.00
CA ARG A 257 -8.70 -12.50 -7.14
C ARG A 257 -7.89 -12.63 -5.85
N LEU A 258 -6.91 -13.52 -5.87
CA LEU A 258 -5.88 -13.63 -4.84
C LEU A 258 -4.76 -12.61 -5.11
N GLY A 259 -4.29 -11.96 -4.05
CA GLY A 259 -3.20 -10.99 -4.10
C GLY A 259 -2.24 -11.17 -2.93
N VAL A 260 -0.96 -10.98 -3.23
CA VAL A 260 0.11 -10.80 -2.25
C VAL A 260 0.61 -9.37 -2.43
N LEU A 261 0.79 -8.64 -1.34
CA LEU A 261 1.30 -7.28 -1.34
C LEU A 261 2.27 -7.08 -0.19
N TYR A 262 3.22 -6.16 -0.34
CA TYR A 262 4.03 -5.65 0.77
C TYR A 262 3.75 -4.16 0.94
N MET A 263 3.30 -3.78 2.13
CA MET A 263 2.97 -2.40 2.48
C MET A 263 4.15 -1.80 3.21
N VAL A 264 4.76 -0.77 2.62
CA VAL A 264 5.89 -0.05 3.20
C VAL A 264 5.38 1.18 3.94
N ARG A 265 5.79 1.36 5.19
CA ARG A 265 5.50 2.55 5.97
C ARG A 265 6.81 3.19 6.45
N ILE A 266 6.77 4.50 6.60
CA ILE A 266 7.81 5.22 7.33
C ILE A 266 7.67 4.92 8.84
N GLU A 267 8.76 5.04 9.59
CA GLU A 267 8.77 4.88 11.05
C GLU A 267 7.68 5.71 11.73
N ASP A 268 6.98 5.12 12.69
CA ASP A 268 5.73 5.67 13.25
C ASP A 268 5.89 7.05 13.91
N ASP A 269 7.10 7.36 14.39
CA ASP A 269 7.48 8.61 15.03
C ASP A 269 7.88 9.73 14.04
N SER A 270 7.88 9.43 12.74
CA SER A 270 8.21 10.40 11.70
C SER A 270 7.09 11.43 11.52
N ASP A 271 7.48 12.70 11.43
CA ASP A 271 6.58 13.79 11.08
C ASP A 271 6.32 13.78 9.57
N LEU A 272 5.04 13.79 9.18
CA LEU A 272 4.61 13.84 7.79
C LEU A 272 4.58 15.29 7.29
N VAL A 273 5.75 15.92 7.21
CA VAL A 273 5.94 17.31 6.75
C VAL A 273 6.97 17.39 5.62
N PRO A 274 6.92 18.42 4.77
CA PRO A 274 7.86 18.60 3.67
C PRO A 274 9.33 18.53 4.11
N ILE A 275 10.16 17.87 3.30
CA ILE A 275 11.61 17.73 3.52
C ILE A 275 12.28 19.07 3.15
N GLU A 276 12.61 19.86 4.17
CA GLU A 276 13.19 21.19 3.97
C GLU A 276 14.60 21.13 3.41
N GLU A 277 15.31 20.03 3.63
CA GLU A 277 16.68 19.80 3.18
C GLU A 277 16.78 19.52 1.67
N SER A 278 15.68 19.26 0.98
CA SER A 278 15.68 18.95 -0.46
C SER A 278 15.84 20.22 -1.32
N PRO A 279 16.95 20.35 -2.08
CA PRO A 279 17.13 21.46 -3.02
C PRO A 279 16.03 21.46 -4.10
N VAL A 280 15.62 20.29 -4.58
CA VAL A 280 14.56 20.17 -5.60
C VAL A 280 13.22 20.67 -5.08
N LEU A 281 12.86 20.36 -3.83
CA LEU A 281 11.63 20.89 -3.23
C LEU A 281 11.72 22.40 -2.99
N GLN A 282 12.88 22.90 -2.55
CA GLN A 282 13.10 24.34 -2.37
C GLN A 282 12.96 25.11 -3.70
N GLU A 283 13.61 24.65 -4.77
CA GLU A 283 13.54 25.25 -6.10
C GLU A 283 12.12 25.27 -6.66
N ARG A 284 11.32 24.25 -6.33
CA ARG A 284 9.91 24.13 -6.75
C ARG A 284 8.93 24.81 -5.80
N GLY A 285 9.40 25.42 -4.70
CA GLY A 285 8.56 26.08 -3.70
C GLY A 285 7.67 25.12 -2.89
N LEU A 286 8.04 23.84 -2.82
CA LEU A 286 7.26 22.76 -2.22
C LEU A 286 7.52 22.57 -0.72
N THR A 287 8.33 23.42 -0.08
CA THR A 287 8.64 23.34 1.36
C THR A 287 7.73 24.19 2.24
N ASN A 288 6.95 25.11 1.65
CA ASN A 288 6.23 26.16 2.40
C ASN A 288 4.90 25.69 3.02
N GLU A 289 4.22 24.74 2.38
CA GLU A 289 2.90 24.26 2.84
C GLU A 289 3.07 23.03 3.71
N ARG A 290 2.69 23.12 4.99
CA ARG A 290 2.71 22.01 5.92
C ARG A 290 1.29 21.58 6.24
N ILE A 291 0.99 20.30 6.05
CA ILE A 291 -0.26 19.70 6.50
C ILE A 291 -0.12 19.45 8.01
N LEU A 292 -0.67 20.36 8.80
CA LEU A 292 -0.67 20.30 10.26
C LEU A 292 -2.05 19.87 10.76
N GLY A 293 -2.07 19.20 11.92
CA GLY A 293 -3.31 18.96 12.63
C GLY A 293 -3.95 20.25 13.13
N SER A 294 -5.21 20.18 13.53
CA SER A 294 -5.98 21.25 14.18
C SER A 294 -5.33 21.78 15.46
N ASP A 295 -4.39 21.03 16.06
CA ASP A 295 -3.55 21.43 17.19
C ASP A 295 -2.29 22.23 16.77
N GLY A 296 -2.12 22.47 15.47
CA GLY A 296 -0.96 23.15 14.89
C GLY A 296 0.32 22.31 14.88
N GLN A 297 0.24 21.01 15.19
CA GLN A 297 1.40 20.12 15.21
C GLN A 297 1.45 19.23 13.96
N PRO A 298 2.64 18.78 13.53
CA PRO A 298 2.78 17.75 12.53
C PRO A 298 2.04 16.46 12.91
N ILE A 299 1.47 15.79 11.91
CA ILE A 299 0.92 14.45 12.12
C ILE A 299 2.04 13.42 12.07
N LYS A 300 2.04 12.53 13.06
CA LYS A 300 2.93 11.38 13.10
C LYS A 300 2.45 10.28 12.16
N ALA A 301 3.37 9.59 11.50
CA ALA A 301 3.06 8.51 10.56
C ALA A 301 2.20 7.40 11.18
N GLY A 302 2.54 6.97 12.40
CA GLY A 302 1.77 5.95 13.11
C GLY A 302 0.35 6.42 13.44
N GLU A 303 0.18 7.69 13.82
CA GLU A 303 -1.14 8.28 14.08
C GLU A 303 -1.99 8.32 12.81
N TRP A 304 -1.41 8.75 11.69
CA TRP A 304 -2.07 8.77 10.39
C TRP A 304 -2.58 7.38 9.99
N VAL A 305 -1.71 6.37 10.03
CA VAL A 305 -2.05 4.99 9.67
C VAL A 305 -3.15 4.44 10.59
N LYS A 306 -2.99 4.61 11.91
CA LYS A 306 -3.96 4.14 12.91
C LYS A 306 -5.35 4.72 12.67
N GLN A 307 -5.43 6.04 12.48
CA GLN A 307 -6.71 6.72 12.26
C GLN A 307 -7.34 6.33 10.91
N ARG A 308 -6.53 6.18 9.85
CA ARG A 308 -7.03 5.67 8.57
C ARG A 308 -7.64 4.28 8.69
N ILE A 309 -7.02 3.37 9.44
CA ILE A 309 -7.56 2.02 9.67
C ILE A 309 -8.91 2.09 10.40
N ILE A 310 -8.98 2.87 11.49
CA ILE A 310 -10.21 3.03 12.28
C ILE A 310 -11.34 3.61 11.41
N LYS A 311 -11.05 4.61 10.57
CA LYS A 311 -12.05 5.23 9.68
C LYS A 311 -12.46 4.30 8.53
N ASN A 312 -11.53 3.50 8.02
CA ASN A 312 -11.80 2.53 6.93
C ASN A 312 -12.67 1.34 7.37
N LEU A 313 -12.88 1.12 8.66
CA LEU A 313 -13.86 0.14 9.16
C LEU A 313 -15.31 0.54 8.88
N GLY A 314 -15.53 1.77 8.44
CA GLY A 314 -16.86 2.33 8.22
C GLY A 314 -17.32 3.06 9.47
N THR A 315 -17.38 4.39 9.39
CA THR A 315 -18.21 5.22 10.27
C THR A 315 -19.63 5.37 9.70
N SER A 316 -20.09 4.48 8.81
CA SER A 316 -21.45 4.52 8.25
C SER A 316 -22.46 4.15 9.34
N THR A 317 -22.70 5.09 10.25
CA THR A 317 -23.80 5.07 11.23
C THR A 317 -25.13 5.50 10.61
N ASN A 318 -25.11 5.92 9.34
CA ASN A 318 -26.26 6.35 8.56
C ASN A 318 -26.37 5.51 7.27
N ASP A 319 -27.55 5.49 6.65
CA ASP A 319 -27.94 4.71 5.47
C ASP A 319 -27.09 4.90 4.17
N GLU A 320 -25.97 5.62 4.25
CA GLU A 320 -25.02 5.88 3.15
C GLU A 320 -23.90 4.83 3.15
N GLY A 321 -23.60 4.25 1.98
CA GLY A 321 -22.50 3.31 1.80
C GLY A 321 -21.16 4.02 1.60
N ASP A 322 -20.06 3.30 1.73
CA ASP A 322 -18.71 3.84 1.53
C ASP A 322 -18.48 4.43 0.13
N ASN A 323 -19.25 3.99 -0.88
CA ASN A 323 -19.19 4.57 -2.21
C ASN A 323 -19.87 5.95 -2.30
N ASP A 324 -20.73 6.30 -1.35
CA ASP A 324 -21.48 7.56 -1.32
C ASP A 324 -20.71 8.70 -0.64
N VAL A 325 -19.55 8.39 -0.03
CA VAL A 325 -18.73 9.36 0.70
C VAL A 325 -17.52 9.80 -0.13
N ASP A 326 -17.46 11.09 -0.45
CA ASP A 326 -16.37 11.67 -1.26
C ASP A 326 -15.21 12.20 -0.43
N GLN A 327 -15.43 12.49 0.85
CA GLN A 327 -14.40 13.03 1.73
C GLN A 327 -14.61 12.55 3.16
N VAL A 328 -13.55 12.07 3.80
CA VAL A 328 -13.57 11.62 5.19
C VAL A 328 -12.47 12.32 5.97
N GLU A 329 -12.83 12.98 7.06
CA GLU A 329 -11.85 13.49 8.02
C GLU A 329 -11.21 12.31 8.77
N ILE A 330 -9.89 12.23 8.67
CA ILE A 330 -9.09 11.14 9.23
C ILE A 330 -8.59 11.51 10.61
N VAL A 331 -7.86 12.62 10.72
CA VAL A 331 -7.22 13.03 11.96
C VAL A 331 -7.02 14.53 11.99
N LYS A 332 -7.44 15.17 13.09
CA LYS A 332 -7.15 16.58 13.40
C LYS A 332 -7.41 17.54 12.22
N GLY A 333 -8.56 17.42 11.56
CA GLY A 333 -8.94 18.27 10.42
C GLY A 333 -8.39 17.85 9.05
N ILE A 334 -7.51 16.85 8.98
CA ILE A 334 -6.95 16.36 7.72
C ILE A 334 -7.85 15.27 7.16
N SER A 335 -8.25 15.45 5.90
CA SER A 335 -9.21 14.59 5.22
C SER A 335 -8.60 13.85 4.03
N VAL A 336 -9.19 12.71 3.69
CA VAL A 336 -8.91 11.97 2.46
C VAL A 336 -10.10 12.10 1.52
N LYS A 337 -9.79 12.33 0.24
CA LYS A 337 -10.78 12.34 -0.83
C LYS A 337 -10.89 10.95 -1.46
N TYR A 338 -12.11 10.51 -1.71
CA TYR A 338 -12.43 9.33 -2.52
C TYR A 338 -12.89 9.77 -3.92
N PHE A 339 -12.65 8.90 -4.90
CA PHE A 339 -12.85 9.22 -6.32
C PHE A 339 -13.74 8.17 -6.98
N ASP A 340 -14.71 8.62 -7.77
CA ASP A 340 -15.63 7.74 -8.50
C ASP A 340 -14.96 6.93 -9.61
#